data_AF-A0A7V9DP59-F1
#
_entry.id   AF-A0A7V9DP59-F1
#
_cell.length_a   1.000
_cell.length_b   1.000
_cell.length_c   1.000
_cell.angle_alpha   90.00
_cell.angle_beta   90.00
_cell.angle_gamma   90.00
#
_symmetry.space_group_name_H-M   'P 1'
#
loop_
_entity.id
_entity.type
_entity.pdbx_description
1 polymer ?
#
loop_
_entity_poly.entity_id
_entity_poly.type
_entity_poly.pdbx_seq_one_letter_code
_entity_poly.pdbx_strand_id
1 'polypeptide(L)'
;MSDPYGSVPDPTHQATGATSSSAKPTISVADLVAAAGALITLIFSFLAFLEAGDESFSAWNTDFKGFSAAIPALLALALLVVVGLGFANVALPDRVLTFTPDQIKATWGIAAAGIVISFIAAGPDGVDKGIGFWFMLIGTLAMAAGTIMKLLGKG
;
A
#
# COMPACT_ATOMS: atom_id res chain seq x y z
N MET A 1 -19.14 -12.75 -67.76
CA MET A 1 -17.75 -12.33 -67.47
C MET A 1 -17.81 -11.62 -66.13
N SER A 2 -17.59 -12.38 -65.07
CA SER A 2 -17.80 -12.01 -63.67
C SER A 2 -16.52 -11.37 -63.11
N ASP A 3 -16.68 -10.22 -62.45
CA ASP A 3 -15.60 -9.47 -61.82
C ASP A 3 -14.84 -10.35 -60.79
N PRO A 4 -13.54 -10.64 -60.97
CA PRO A 4 -12.77 -11.50 -60.07
C PRO A 4 -12.22 -10.78 -58.84
N TYR A 5 -12.50 -9.48 -58.69
CA TYR A 5 -12.03 -8.68 -57.57
C TYR A 5 -13.20 -8.32 -56.65
N GLY A 6 -13.37 -9.14 -55.62
CA GLY A 6 -14.27 -8.83 -54.51
C GLY A 6 -13.97 -7.43 -53.97
N SER A 7 -15.02 -6.63 -53.83
CA SER A 7 -14.99 -5.27 -53.31
C SER A 7 -14.15 -5.17 -52.04
N VAL A 8 -13.02 -4.47 -52.13
CA VAL A 8 -12.18 -4.10 -50.98
C VAL A 8 -13.05 -3.28 -50.02
N PRO A 9 -13.22 -3.69 -48.76
CA PRO A 9 -13.96 -2.91 -47.78
C PRO A 9 -13.30 -1.55 -47.56
N ASP A 10 -14.09 -0.50 -47.69
CA ASP A 10 -13.66 0.89 -47.49
C ASP A 10 -13.21 1.11 -46.02
N PRO A 11 -11.94 1.53 -45.77
CA PRO A 11 -11.44 1.79 -44.43
C PRO A 11 -12.02 3.06 -43.78
N THR A 12 -12.88 3.82 -44.46
CA THR A 12 -13.40 5.11 -43.94
C THR A 12 -14.58 4.97 -42.95
N HIS A 13 -15.01 3.76 -42.61
CA HIS A 13 -16.09 3.50 -41.65
C HIS A 13 -15.67 2.84 -40.31
N GLN A 14 -14.52 3.21 -39.75
CA GLN A 14 -14.21 2.93 -38.32
C GLN A 14 -14.13 4.21 -37.50
N ALA A 15 -15.23 4.96 -37.47
CA ALA A 15 -15.48 6.01 -36.50
C ALA A 15 -16.72 5.61 -35.66
N THR A 16 -16.54 4.68 -34.74
CA THR A 16 -17.52 4.43 -33.68
C THR A 16 -16.80 4.50 -32.35
N GLY A 17 -17.08 5.60 -31.65
CA GLY A 17 -16.45 5.95 -30.40
C GLY A 17 -16.60 4.84 -29.37
N ALA A 18 -15.45 4.32 -28.94
CA ALA A 18 -15.33 3.84 -27.58
C ALA A 18 -15.46 5.09 -26.69
N THR A 19 -16.69 5.43 -26.31
CA THR A 19 -16.94 6.25 -25.13
C THR A 19 -16.26 5.55 -23.97
N SER A 20 -15.05 5.98 -23.64
CA SER A 20 -14.40 5.66 -22.38
C SER A 20 -15.31 6.22 -21.30
N SER A 21 -16.17 5.35 -20.78
CA SER A 21 -16.86 5.56 -19.52
C SER A 21 -15.78 5.97 -18.52
N SER A 22 -15.69 7.27 -18.24
CA SER A 22 -14.90 7.82 -17.14
C SER A 22 -15.56 7.28 -15.87
N ALA A 23 -15.19 6.05 -15.51
CA ALA A 23 -15.61 5.44 -14.27
C ALA A 23 -15.05 6.33 -13.16
N LYS A 24 -15.94 7.04 -12.48
CA LYS A 24 -15.62 7.84 -11.30
C LYS A 24 -14.78 6.96 -10.36
N PRO A 25 -13.63 7.43 -9.85
CA PRO A 25 -12.83 6.66 -8.90
C PRO A 25 -13.68 6.38 -7.65
N THR A 26 -14.34 5.24 -7.62
CA THR A 26 -15.05 4.76 -6.44
C THR A 26 -14.03 4.07 -5.57
N ILE A 27 -13.83 4.64 -4.38
CA ILE A 27 -12.95 4.07 -3.35
C ILE A 27 -13.37 2.63 -3.08
N SER A 28 -12.40 1.73 -3.17
CA SER A 28 -12.62 0.31 -2.88
C SER A 28 -12.61 0.05 -1.38
N VAL A 29 -13.27 -1.02 -0.95
CA VAL A 29 -13.15 -1.50 0.44
C VAL A 29 -11.68 -1.84 0.75
N ALA A 30 -10.94 -2.32 -0.24
CA ALA A 30 -9.53 -2.64 -0.14
C ALA A 30 -8.66 -1.40 0.20
N ASP A 31 -8.93 -0.24 -0.41
CA ASP A 31 -8.23 1.01 -0.10
C ASP A 31 -8.52 1.48 1.33
N LEU A 32 -9.76 1.29 1.80
CA LEU A 32 -10.15 1.62 3.19
C LEU A 32 -9.41 0.74 4.20
N VAL A 33 -9.36 -0.58 3.96
CA VAL A 33 -8.66 -1.53 4.83
C VAL A 33 -7.16 -1.20 4.86
N ALA A 34 -6.57 -0.91 3.69
CA ALA A 34 -5.16 -0.54 3.59
C ALA A 34 -4.88 0.76 4.36
N ALA A 35 -5.71 1.79 4.19
CA ALA A 35 -5.57 3.06 4.89
C ALA A 35 -5.77 2.92 6.40
N ALA A 36 -6.73 2.13 6.86
CA ALA A 36 -6.94 1.86 8.28
C ALA A 36 -5.73 1.17 8.91
N GLY A 37 -5.18 0.15 8.25
CA GLY A 37 -3.95 -0.53 8.68
C GLY A 37 -2.74 0.42 8.72
N ALA A 38 -2.60 1.27 7.71
CA ALA A 38 -1.55 2.29 7.66
C ALA A 38 -1.70 3.32 8.79
N LEU A 39 -2.92 3.78 9.08
CA LEU A 39 -3.20 4.71 10.17
C LEU A 39 -2.85 4.12 11.53
N ILE A 40 -3.25 2.87 11.79
CA ILE A 40 -2.88 2.14 13.01
C ILE A 40 -1.36 2.04 13.11
N THR A 41 -0.69 1.61 12.04
CA THR A 41 0.78 1.48 12.02
C THR A 41 1.46 2.81 12.35
N LEU A 42 0.99 3.90 11.76
CA LEU A 42 1.57 5.22 11.97
C LEU A 42 1.35 5.72 13.41
N ILE A 43 0.13 5.66 13.93
CA ILE A 43 -0.18 6.14 15.28
C ILE A 43 0.60 5.33 16.33
N PHE A 44 0.61 4.01 16.21
CA PHE A 44 1.25 3.13 17.18
C PHE A 44 2.78 3.09 17.08
N SER A 45 3.36 3.65 16.01
CA SER A 45 4.82 3.83 15.90
C SER A 45 5.40 4.76 16.97
N PHE A 46 4.59 5.65 17.54
CA PHE A 46 5.01 6.54 18.61
C PHE A 46 4.95 5.89 20.00
N LEU A 47 4.33 4.71 20.13
CA LEU A 47 4.23 3.97 21.39
C LEU A 47 5.45 3.05 21.58
N ALA A 48 5.54 2.42 22.76
CA ALA A 48 6.60 1.47 23.10
C ALA A 48 6.67 0.32 22.09
N PHE A 49 7.71 0.32 21.25
CA PHE A 49 7.98 -0.73 20.26
C PHE A 49 8.83 -1.84 20.88
N LEU A 50 9.87 -1.45 21.64
CA LEU A 50 10.68 -2.34 22.45
C LEU A 50 10.67 -1.88 23.90
N GLU A 51 10.75 -2.83 24.82
CA GLU A 51 10.83 -2.58 26.26
C GLU A 51 12.07 -3.31 26.79
N ALA A 52 12.90 -2.62 27.58
CA ALA A 52 14.08 -3.20 28.22
C ALA A 52 14.11 -2.76 29.70
N GLY A 53 13.71 -3.67 30.59
CA GLY A 53 13.48 -3.32 32.00
C GLY A 53 12.34 -2.30 32.13
N ASP A 54 12.61 -1.18 32.79
CA ASP A 54 11.64 -0.08 32.99
C ASP A 54 11.69 0.97 31.86
N GLU A 55 12.56 0.79 30.86
CA GLU A 55 12.71 1.72 29.74
C GLU A 55 11.90 1.27 28.51
N SER A 56 11.14 2.20 27.95
CA SER A 56 10.34 1.99 26.74
C SER A 56 10.92 2.76 25.55
N PHE A 57 11.12 2.08 24.43
CA PHE A 57 11.68 2.65 23.21
C PHE A 57 10.63 2.64 22.09
N SER A 58 10.31 3.81 21.55
CA SER A 58 9.41 3.92 20.39
C SER A 58 10.11 3.54 19.09
N ALA A 59 9.34 3.35 18.02
CA ALA A 59 9.90 3.06 16.69
C ALA A 59 10.71 4.24 16.12
N TRP A 60 10.65 5.42 16.73
CA TRP A 60 11.40 6.60 16.31
C TRP A 60 12.68 6.81 17.11
N ASN A 61 12.91 5.98 18.15
CA ASN A 61 14.11 6.10 18.95
C ASN A 61 15.34 5.75 18.08
N THR A 62 16.40 6.55 18.17
CA THR A 62 17.67 6.29 17.47
C THR A 62 18.48 5.20 18.15
N ASP A 63 18.21 4.95 19.43
CA ASP A 63 18.81 3.90 20.21
C ASP A 63 18.19 2.53 19.85
N PHE A 64 18.98 1.46 20.00
CA PHE A 64 18.49 0.07 19.93
C PHE A 64 17.80 -0.36 18.62
N LYS A 65 18.37 0.02 17.45
CA LYS A 65 17.83 -0.26 16.10
C LYS A 65 16.49 0.41 15.80
N GLY A 66 16.01 1.36 16.61
CA GLY A 66 14.68 1.95 16.44
C GLY A 66 14.47 2.61 15.07
N PHE A 67 15.50 3.20 14.43
CA PHE A 67 15.36 3.73 13.07
C PHE A 67 14.85 2.70 12.03
N SER A 68 15.23 1.42 12.17
CA SER A 68 14.71 0.37 11.28
C SER A 68 13.24 0.03 11.54
N ALA A 69 12.75 0.27 12.76
CA ALA A 69 11.34 0.17 13.13
C ALA A 69 10.51 1.39 12.66
N ALA A 70 11.14 2.54 12.39
CA ALA A 70 10.47 3.70 11.77
C ALA A 70 10.11 3.47 10.30
N ILE A 71 10.84 2.59 9.59
CA ILE A 71 10.62 2.34 8.15
C ILE A 71 9.17 1.91 7.84
N PRO A 72 8.57 0.93 8.54
CA PRO A 72 7.14 0.61 8.41
C PRO A 72 6.21 1.81 8.60
N ALA A 73 6.51 2.70 9.54
CA ALA A 73 5.71 3.91 9.79
C ALA A 73 5.82 4.92 8.64
N LEU A 74 7.01 5.08 8.06
CA LEU A 74 7.22 5.92 6.87
C LEU A 74 6.50 5.36 5.63
N LEU A 75 6.53 4.03 5.44
CA LEU A 75 5.79 3.38 4.36
C LEU A 75 4.26 3.51 4.55
N ALA A 76 3.79 3.38 5.79
CA ALA A 76 2.38 3.61 6.14
C ALA A 76 1.96 5.07 5.87
N LEU A 77 2.80 6.04 6.22
CA LEU A 77 2.57 7.45 5.91
C LEU A 77 2.50 7.70 4.40
N ALA A 78 3.44 7.16 3.63
CA ALA A 78 3.42 7.28 2.17
C ALA A 78 2.14 6.67 1.56
N LEU A 79 1.70 5.50 2.04
CA LEU A 79 0.46 4.88 1.61
C LEU A 79 -0.76 5.76 1.93
N LEU A 80 -0.84 6.31 3.14
CA LEU A 80 -1.93 7.22 3.55
C LEU A 80 -1.99 8.45 2.64
N VAL A 81 -0.85 9.03 2.30
CA VAL A 81 -0.81 10.17 1.38
C VAL A 81 -1.35 9.78 0.00
N VAL A 82 -0.89 8.65 -0.56
CA VAL A 82 -1.35 8.19 -1.88
C VAL A 82 -2.85 7.88 -1.89
N VAL A 83 -3.35 7.17 -0.88
CA VAL A 83 -4.78 6.88 -0.77
C VAL A 83 -5.57 8.16 -0.52
N GLY A 84 -5.07 9.08 0.31
CA GLY A 84 -5.62 10.40 0.59
C GLY A 84 -5.74 11.29 -0.65
N LEU A 85 -4.73 11.29 -1.52
CA LEU A 85 -4.77 11.98 -2.81
C LEU A 85 -5.85 11.38 -3.73
N GLY A 86 -6.04 10.06 -3.68
CA GLY A 86 -7.17 9.39 -4.32
C GLY A 86 -8.52 9.88 -3.79
N PHE A 87 -8.66 10.08 -2.47
CA PHE A 87 -9.87 10.68 -1.87
C PHE A 87 -10.10 12.12 -2.34
N ALA A 88 -9.03 12.90 -2.55
CA ALA A 88 -9.11 14.26 -3.06
C ALA A 88 -9.32 14.35 -4.59
N ASN A 89 -9.49 13.22 -5.27
CA ASN A 89 -9.64 13.12 -6.73
C ASN A 89 -8.45 13.74 -7.50
N VAL A 90 -7.26 13.69 -6.90
CA VAL A 90 -6.02 14.14 -7.53
C VAL A 90 -5.55 13.06 -8.50
N ALA A 91 -5.40 13.43 -9.77
CA ALA A 91 -4.88 12.53 -10.79
C ALA A 91 -3.40 12.22 -10.50
N LEU A 92 -3.14 11.00 -10.03
CA LEU A 92 -1.78 10.46 -9.95
C LEU A 92 -1.36 9.97 -11.34
N PRO A 93 -0.06 10.02 -11.69
CA PRO A 93 0.44 9.44 -12.93
C PRO A 93 0.04 7.96 -13.04
N ASP A 94 -0.40 7.53 -14.23
CA ASP A 94 -0.82 6.14 -14.49
C ASP A 94 0.27 5.12 -14.15
N ARG A 95 1.55 5.55 -14.25
CA ARG A 95 2.72 4.75 -13.89
C ARG A 95 3.78 5.62 -13.24
N VAL A 96 4.41 5.07 -12.20
CA VAL A 96 5.62 5.61 -11.59
C VAL A 96 6.69 4.52 -11.66
N LEU A 97 7.82 4.81 -12.29
CA LEU A 97 8.92 3.85 -12.47
C LEU A 97 8.45 2.49 -13.04
N THR A 98 7.60 2.53 -14.07
CA THR A 98 6.97 1.35 -14.72
C THR A 98 5.89 0.63 -13.93
N PHE A 99 5.70 0.93 -12.64
CA PHE A 99 4.69 0.30 -11.79
C PHE A 99 3.40 1.09 -11.77
N THR A 100 2.28 0.37 -11.67
CA THR A 100 0.97 0.96 -11.38
C THR A 100 0.89 1.42 -9.92
N PRO A 101 0.06 2.41 -9.58
CA PRO A 101 -0.14 2.85 -8.19
C PRO A 101 -0.52 1.71 -7.23
N ASP A 102 -1.32 0.74 -7.69
CA ASP A 102 -1.72 -0.41 -6.87
C ASP A 102 -0.54 -1.36 -6.58
N GLN A 103 0.35 -1.58 -7.56
CA GLN A 103 1.59 -2.33 -7.33
C GLN A 103 2.51 -1.63 -6.33
N ILE A 104 2.62 -0.30 -6.41
CA ILE A 104 3.44 0.49 -5.47
C ILE A 104 2.89 0.36 -4.04
N LYS A 105 1.58 0.58 -3.87
CA LYS A 105 0.91 0.43 -2.57
C LYS A 105 1.14 -0.97 -1.98
N ALA A 106 1.00 -2.01 -2.81
CA ALA A 106 1.24 -3.39 -2.38
C ALA A 106 2.69 -3.66 -1.98
N THR A 107 3.64 -3.10 -2.73
CA THR A 107 5.06 -3.22 -2.40
C THR A 107 5.35 -2.61 -1.03
N TRP A 108 4.78 -1.44 -0.73
CA TRP A 108 4.92 -0.79 0.57
C TRP A 108 4.22 -1.56 1.70
N GLY A 109 3.01 -2.06 1.45
CA GLY A 109 2.24 -2.90 2.37
C GLY A 109 3.01 -4.15 2.78
N ILE A 110 3.45 -4.92 1.80
CA ILE A 110 4.18 -6.19 2.00
C ILE A 110 5.54 -5.94 2.64
N ALA A 111 6.28 -4.93 2.18
CA ALA A 111 7.59 -4.60 2.74
C ALA A 111 7.48 -4.20 4.22
N ALA A 112 6.51 -3.35 4.57
CA ALA A 112 6.30 -2.95 5.96
C ALA A 112 5.95 -4.15 6.85
N ALA A 113 5.05 -5.04 6.39
CA ALA A 113 4.71 -6.26 7.11
C ALA A 113 5.93 -7.18 7.29
N GLY A 114 6.72 -7.39 6.23
CA GLY A 114 7.94 -8.20 6.28
C GLY A 114 8.96 -7.65 7.27
N ILE A 115 9.14 -6.32 7.32
CA ILE A 115 10.02 -5.67 8.28
C ILE A 115 9.52 -5.90 9.71
N VAL A 116 8.24 -5.61 10.03
CA VAL A 116 7.73 -5.80 11.40
C VAL A 116 7.76 -7.27 11.82
N ILE A 117 7.46 -8.21 10.92
CA ILE A 117 7.59 -9.65 11.17
C ILE A 117 9.05 -10.04 11.47
N SER A 118 10.03 -9.44 10.80
CA SER A 118 11.44 -9.73 11.07
C SER A 118 11.86 -9.42 12.51
N PHE A 119 11.21 -8.44 13.15
CA PHE A 119 11.43 -8.12 14.57
C PHE A 119 10.89 -9.16 15.54
N ILE A 120 10.01 -10.07 15.11
CA ILE A 120 9.62 -11.25 15.90
C ILE A 120 10.84 -12.14 16.12
N ALA A 121 11.63 -12.36 15.07
CA ALA A 121 12.82 -13.22 15.12
C ALA A 121 14.06 -12.49 15.65
N ALA A 122 14.14 -11.16 15.51
CA ALA A 122 15.35 -10.39 15.77
C ALA A 122 15.51 -9.84 17.21
N GLY A 123 14.84 -10.43 18.21
CA GLY A 123 14.90 -9.97 19.60
C GLY A 123 16.24 -10.28 20.29
N PRO A 124 16.99 -9.28 20.78
CA PRO A 124 18.11 -9.53 21.69
C PRO A 124 17.61 -10.10 23.01
N ASP A 125 18.41 -10.93 23.66
CA ASP A 125 18.09 -11.48 24.99
C ASP A 125 17.80 -10.34 25.98
N GLY A 126 16.63 -10.38 26.62
CA GLY A 126 16.20 -9.39 27.62
C GLY A 126 15.43 -8.17 27.07
N VAL A 127 14.95 -8.20 25.82
CA VAL A 127 14.17 -7.12 25.22
C VAL A 127 12.78 -7.59 24.80
N ASP A 128 11.78 -7.11 25.52
CA ASP A 128 10.38 -7.43 25.30
C ASP A 128 9.76 -6.57 24.18
N LYS A 129 8.68 -7.09 23.60
CA LYS A 129 7.93 -6.40 22.55
C LYS A 129 6.82 -5.59 23.19
N GLY A 130 6.96 -4.27 23.12
CA GLY A 130 6.00 -3.35 23.70
C GLY A 130 4.68 -3.33 22.94
N ILE A 131 3.69 -2.66 23.52
CA ILE A 131 2.34 -2.60 22.95
C ILE A 131 2.31 -2.00 21.54
N GLY A 132 3.18 -1.02 21.27
CA GLY A 132 3.32 -0.38 19.96
C GLY A 132 3.73 -1.37 18.87
N PHE A 133 4.62 -2.32 19.19
CA PHE A 133 5.01 -3.39 18.25
C PHE A 133 3.81 -4.21 17.80
N TRP A 134 2.96 -4.66 18.74
CA TRP A 134 1.82 -5.52 18.41
C TRP A 134 0.78 -4.82 17.55
N PHE A 135 0.49 -3.55 17.83
CA PHE A 135 -0.40 -2.76 17.00
C PHE A 135 0.20 -2.43 15.63
N MET A 136 1.50 -2.16 15.55
CA MET A 136 2.18 -2.02 14.26
C MET A 136 2.17 -3.32 13.45
N LEU A 137 2.29 -4.49 14.11
CA LEU A 137 2.20 -5.78 13.44
C LEU A 137 0.81 -5.98 12.83
N ILE A 138 -0.26 -5.79 13.62
CA ILE A 138 -1.62 -5.92 13.11
C ILE A 138 -1.91 -4.86 12.03
N GLY A 139 -1.46 -3.62 12.23
CA GLY A 139 -1.63 -2.53 11.27
C GLY A 139 -0.94 -2.81 9.94
N THR A 140 0.30 -3.28 9.95
CA THR A 140 1.04 -3.61 8.72
C THR A 140 0.49 -4.84 8.02
N LEU A 141 -0.02 -5.83 8.76
CA LEU A 141 -0.74 -6.96 8.18
C LEU A 141 -2.05 -6.53 7.50
N ALA A 142 -2.83 -5.66 8.14
CA ALA A 142 -4.04 -5.09 7.54
C ALA A 142 -3.71 -4.25 6.29
N MET A 143 -2.61 -3.49 6.33
CA MET A 143 -2.10 -2.72 5.19
C MET A 143 -1.70 -3.63 4.02
N ALA A 144 -0.95 -4.71 4.30
CA ALA A 144 -0.59 -5.71 3.30
C ALA A 144 -1.84 -6.41 2.73
N ALA A 145 -2.77 -6.83 3.58
CA ALA A 145 -4.00 -7.49 3.15
C ALA A 145 -4.85 -6.58 2.25
N GLY A 146 -5.07 -5.33 2.65
CA GLY A 146 -5.82 -4.34 1.86
C GLY A 146 -5.21 -4.10 0.48
N THR A 147 -3.90 -3.93 0.41
CA THR A 147 -3.21 -3.70 -0.86
C THR A 147 -3.15 -4.92 -1.76
N ILE A 148 -3.04 -6.13 -1.20
CA ILE A 148 -3.13 -7.39 -1.97
C ILE A 148 -4.56 -7.60 -2.50
N MET A 149 -5.59 -7.35 -1.69
CA MET A 149 -6.98 -7.42 -2.14
C MET A 149 -7.23 -6.51 -3.34
N LYS A 150 -6.71 -5.28 -3.29
CA LYS A 150 -6.76 -4.33 -4.41
C LYS A 150 -6.08 -4.88 -5.67
N LEU A 151 -4.86 -5.42 -5.54
CA LEU A 151 -4.14 -6.02 -6.66
C LEU A 151 -4.88 -7.18 -7.32
N LEU A 152 -5.63 -7.97 -6.53
CA LEU A 152 -6.41 -9.10 -7.02
C LEU A 152 -7.77 -8.67 -7.63
N GLY A 153 -8.07 -7.37 -7.67
CA GLY A 153 -9.36 -6.85 -8.13
C GLY A 153 -10.53 -7.22 -7.21
N LYS A 154 -10.24 -7.59 -5.95
CA LYS A 154 -11.24 -7.93 -4.94
C LYS A 154 -11.40 -6.74 -3.99
N GLY A 155 -12.46 -5.96 -4.19
CA GLY A 155 -12.87 -4.89 -3.27
C GLY A 155 -13.15 -3.56 -3.94
#